data_AF-A0A956G2Q7-F1
#
_entry.id   AF-A0A956G2Q7-F1
#
_cell.length_a   1.000
_cell.length_b   1.000
_cell.length_c   1.000
_cell.angle_alpha   90.00
_cell.angle_beta   90.00
_cell.angle_gamma   90.00
#
_symmetry.space_group_name_H-M   'P 1'
#
loop_
_entity.id
_entity.type
_entity.pdbx_description
1 polymer ?
#
loop_
_entity_poly.entity_id
_entity_poly.type
_entity_poly.pdbx_seq_one_letter_code
_entity_poly.pdbx_strand_id
1 'polypeptide(L)'
;MLTDDRLDDLRQQGDASLDPLIAGVMKTDKLKEINAALSFARDNAALGTLASGASLTPELAAWVDEHAQLPEWVDLARVERAQRFFVDRGVTLTFLLGLTSLLERFARPNAARALHAVAKLADAESSTRRLGRATQFFLAILTPDAFTPEGAALLRCSGRRLLRAGQRFLLLDSGWDQQQDGAPFSQLDLLADLMAFAHSPLTYLPVVGGAASDSEAEDWIYLWRVAGVLLGIEPDDLPSTREQAADLHAGIARRARESCPEGRELASSLLEAYAAQLPRPFRGVVPAMTRHLLGEDLAALLGVESSGWKLALSGQRLLASTFQALQKRSTRVNDVVNKLGISMLRHQALDLTGGRAAVIEIPAKLRRAWRLPPAGSPEQVVKVVPDLVNSLRKRLGEDWNPDTLDIITDLLVVVAAADGEIDDLEQAALGAALSTLVGESLDDDQARARVDAARERIEASGIETVTDGLAEALASSHAVEPGIRLATAIAYVNSGIDKAERRIVDLLASRGELSAEALDRIVQEVRDAIEAK
;
A
#
# COMPACT_ATOMS: atom_id res chain seq x y z
N MET A 1 -32.80 -5.00 3.41
CA MET A 1 -32.48 -3.82 2.58
C MET A 1 -32.65 -2.60 3.47
N LEU A 2 -31.68 -1.68 3.50
CA LEU A 2 -31.79 -0.48 4.33
C LEU A 2 -32.92 0.41 3.82
N THR A 3 -33.73 0.91 4.76
CA THR A 3 -34.82 1.84 4.43
C THR A 3 -34.26 3.24 4.19
N ASP A 4 -35.02 4.04 3.46
CA ASP A 4 -34.70 5.44 3.22
C ASP A 4 -34.55 6.23 4.55
N ASP A 5 -35.43 5.97 5.52
CA ASP A 5 -35.36 6.57 6.86
C ASP A 5 -34.05 6.22 7.58
N ARG A 6 -33.60 4.96 7.48
CA ARG A 6 -32.33 4.54 8.09
C ARG A 6 -31.14 5.23 7.44
N LEU A 7 -31.15 5.45 6.13
CA LEU A 7 -30.09 6.19 5.45
C LEU A 7 -30.06 7.67 5.89
N ASP A 8 -31.21 8.28 6.13
CA ASP A 8 -31.30 9.65 6.65
C ASP A 8 -30.81 9.74 8.10
N ASP A 9 -31.09 8.74 8.93
CA ASP A 9 -30.54 8.64 10.28
C ASP A 9 -29.02 8.51 10.26
N LEU A 10 -28.47 7.65 9.38
CA LEU A 10 -27.02 7.45 9.24
C LEU A 10 -26.29 8.71 8.77
N ARG A 11 -26.97 9.61 8.04
CA ARG A 11 -26.42 10.93 7.64
C ARG A 11 -26.13 11.83 8.84
N GLN A 12 -26.82 11.62 9.95
CA GLN A 12 -26.68 12.43 11.16
C GLN A 12 -25.74 11.80 12.19
N GLN A 13 -25.18 10.62 11.91
CA GLN A 13 -24.39 9.84 12.87
C GLN A 13 -22.89 9.90 12.56
N GLY A 14 -22.08 10.16 13.59
CA GLY A 14 -20.62 10.02 13.58
C GLY A 14 -20.18 8.62 14.03
N ASP A 15 -19.06 8.52 14.76
CA ASP A 15 -18.65 7.27 15.42
C ASP A 15 -18.92 7.38 16.92
N ALA A 16 -20.06 6.84 17.36
CA ALA A 16 -20.50 6.98 18.75
C ALA A 16 -19.52 6.39 19.76
N SER A 17 -18.75 5.37 19.37
CA SER A 17 -17.76 4.73 20.24
C SER A 17 -16.49 5.57 20.44
N LEU A 18 -16.16 6.43 19.47
CA LEU A 18 -14.84 7.08 19.39
C LEU A 18 -14.90 8.61 19.52
N ASP A 19 -15.99 9.24 19.10
CA ASP A 19 -16.11 10.70 19.05
C ASP A 19 -15.98 11.36 20.44
N PRO A 20 -16.60 10.81 21.51
CA PRO A 20 -16.39 11.34 22.85
C PRO A 20 -14.95 11.19 23.34
N LEU A 21 -14.28 10.09 22.99
CA LEU A 21 -12.89 9.82 23.39
C LEU A 21 -11.93 10.82 22.74
N ILE A 22 -12.08 11.05 21.44
CA ILE A 22 -11.27 12.03 20.72
C ILE A 22 -11.54 13.45 21.22
N ALA A 23 -12.81 13.80 21.48
CA ALA A 23 -13.12 15.10 22.08
C ALA A 23 -12.45 15.31 23.46
N GLY A 24 -12.26 14.24 24.23
CA GLY A 24 -11.46 14.24 25.45
C GLY A 24 -9.97 14.47 25.18
N VAL A 25 -9.39 13.68 24.26
CA VAL A 25 -7.97 13.77 23.88
C VAL A 25 -7.61 15.17 23.34
N MET A 26 -8.46 15.77 22.51
CA MET A 26 -8.23 17.08 21.91
C MET A 26 -8.17 18.22 22.94
N LYS A 27 -8.63 18.00 24.17
CA LYS A 27 -8.53 18.95 25.30
C LYS A 27 -7.26 18.75 26.14
N THR A 28 -6.39 17.83 25.73
CA THR A 28 -5.15 17.48 26.43
C THR A 28 -3.94 17.66 25.51
N ASP A 29 -2.73 17.70 26.08
CA ASP A 29 -1.48 17.76 25.29
C ASP A 29 -1.05 16.40 24.71
N LYS A 30 -1.84 15.33 24.93
CA LYS A 30 -1.53 13.94 24.50
C LYS A 30 -1.57 13.74 22.98
N LEU A 31 -2.18 14.66 22.22
CA LEU A 31 -2.34 14.50 20.77
C LEU A 31 -1.00 14.31 20.05
N LYS A 32 0.06 15.01 20.46
CA LYS A 32 1.39 14.86 19.85
C LYS A 32 1.99 13.48 20.12
N GLU A 33 1.84 12.98 21.34
CA GLU A 33 2.33 11.65 21.75
C GLU A 33 1.59 10.53 21.00
N ILE A 34 0.26 10.65 20.89
CA ILE A 34 -0.58 9.70 20.16
C ILE A 34 -0.21 9.68 18.67
N ASN A 35 -0.07 10.86 18.05
CA ASN A 35 0.34 10.96 16.64
C ASN A 35 1.74 10.37 16.40
N ALA A 36 2.69 10.62 17.32
CA ALA A 36 4.02 10.02 17.23
C ALA A 36 3.93 8.50 17.30
N ALA A 37 3.23 7.94 18.29
CA ALA A 37 3.07 6.50 18.44
C ALA A 37 2.42 5.84 17.22
N LEU A 38 1.34 6.43 16.68
CA LEU A 38 0.70 5.96 15.45
C LEU A 38 1.61 6.06 14.22
N SER A 39 2.50 7.06 14.17
CA SER A 39 3.45 7.23 13.06
C SER A 39 4.55 6.17 13.02
N PHE A 40 4.81 5.46 14.13
CA PHE A 40 5.75 4.33 14.19
C PHE A 40 5.07 2.97 14.01
N ALA A 41 3.76 2.87 14.19
CA ALA A 41 3.03 1.63 13.97
C ALA A 41 3.03 1.22 12.48
N ARG A 42 3.42 -0.03 12.20
CA ARG A 42 3.53 -0.56 10.83
C ARG A 42 2.53 -1.69 10.55
N ASP A 43 2.26 -2.52 11.53
CA ASP A 43 1.46 -3.74 11.41
C ASP A 43 0.37 -3.86 12.49
N ASN A 44 -0.41 -4.94 12.44
CA ASN A 44 -1.49 -5.21 13.37
C ASN A 44 -0.95 -5.53 14.78
N ALA A 45 0.22 -6.17 14.89
CA ALA A 45 0.86 -6.47 16.18
C ALA A 45 1.19 -5.18 16.97
N ALA A 46 1.53 -4.09 16.28
CA ALA A 46 1.78 -2.80 16.90
C ALA A 46 0.57 -2.25 17.68
N LEU A 47 -0.66 -2.69 17.40
CA LEU A 47 -1.84 -2.27 18.17
C LEU A 47 -1.76 -2.71 19.63
N GLY A 48 -1.24 -3.90 19.92
CA GLY A 48 -1.05 -4.35 21.30
C GLY A 48 -0.01 -3.52 22.05
N THR A 49 1.07 -3.11 21.36
CA THR A 49 2.07 -2.19 21.91
C THR A 49 1.50 -0.80 22.15
N LEU A 50 0.62 -0.32 21.27
CA LEU A 50 -0.05 0.97 21.43
C LEU A 50 -1.01 0.95 22.62
N ALA A 51 -1.80 -0.11 22.77
CA ALA A 51 -2.76 -0.25 23.86
C ALA A 51 -2.09 -0.42 25.23
N SER A 52 -0.97 -1.13 25.29
CA SER A 52 -0.20 -1.33 26.54
C SER A 52 0.74 -0.16 26.89
N GLY A 53 1.01 0.74 25.94
CA GLY A 53 1.91 1.88 26.12
C GLY A 53 1.28 3.08 26.83
N ALA A 54 2.12 3.92 27.45
CA ALA A 54 1.69 5.16 28.11
C ALA A 54 1.27 6.30 27.15
N SER A 55 1.40 6.07 25.84
CA SER A 55 1.15 7.06 24.79
C SER A 55 -0.35 7.30 24.56
N LEU A 56 -1.19 6.28 24.74
CA LEU A 56 -2.65 6.42 24.64
C LEU A 56 -3.25 6.79 26.02
N THR A 57 -4.43 7.40 26.02
CA THR A 57 -5.21 7.50 27.25
C THR A 57 -5.79 6.11 27.60
N PRO A 58 -6.06 5.80 28.88
CA PRO A 58 -6.62 4.50 29.26
C PRO A 58 -7.90 4.14 28.51
N GLU A 59 -8.76 5.12 28.24
CA GLU A 59 -10.01 4.92 27.52
C GLU A 59 -9.78 4.61 26.05
N LEU A 60 -8.78 5.25 25.42
CA LEU A 60 -8.45 5.02 24.03
C LEU A 60 -7.71 3.68 23.84
N ALA A 61 -6.88 3.30 24.80
CA ALA A 61 -6.26 1.98 24.85
C ALA A 61 -7.30 0.87 24.94
N ALA A 62 -8.27 0.99 25.85
CA ALA A 62 -9.38 0.04 25.98
C ALA A 62 -10.21 -0.05 24.70
N TRP A 63 -10.47 1.09 24.04
CA TRP A 63 -11.15 1.11 22.75
C TRP A 63 -10.38 0.37 21.65
N VAL A 64 -9.04 0.55 21.59
CA VAL A 64 -8.18 -0.18 20.64
C VAL A 64 -8.25 -1.68 20.91
N ASP A 65 -8.12 -2.11 22.16
CA ASP A 65 -8.18 -3.53 22.53
C ASP A 65 -9.51 -4.18 22.14
N GLU A 66 -10.62 -3.45 22.30
CA GLU A 66 -11.97 -3.93 21.98
C GLU A 66 -12.26 -3.95 20.47
N HIS A 67 -11.88 -2.89 19.75
CA HIS A 67 -12.33 -2.68 18.37
C HIS A 67 -11.31 -3.06 17.30
N ALA A 68 -10.04 -3.21 17.66
CA ALA A 68 -8.98 -3.56 16.71
C ALA A 68 -8.77 -5.08 16.61
N GLN A 69 -9.86 -5.85 16.65
CA GLN A 69 -9.87 -7.30 16.52
C GLN A 69 -10.81 -7.75 15.40
N LEU A 70 -10.53 -8.92 14.82
CA LEU A 70 -11.42 -9.54 13.86
C LEU A 70 -12.68 -10.08 14.56
N PRO A 71 -13.89 -9.81 14.05
CA PRO A 71 -15.10 -10.42 14.57
C PRO A 71 -15.09 -11.95 14.48
N GLU A 72 -15.72 -12.63 15.44
CA GLU A 72 -15.73 -14.10 15.51
C GLU A 72 -16.37 -14.78 14.29
N TRP A 73 -17.31 -14.11 13.62
CA TRP A 73 -18.00 -14.65 12.44
C TRP A 73 -17.15 -14.62 11.16
N VAL A 74 -15.94 -14.04 11.21
CA VAL A 74 -15.09 -13.90 10.02
C VAL A 74 -14.50 -15.23 9.60
N ASP A 75 -14.85 -15.65 8.39
CA ASP A 75 -14.27 -16.78 7.67
C ASP A 75 -13.08 -16.29 6.84
N LEU A 76 -11.87 -16.53 7.38
CA LEU A 76 -10.62 -16.15 6.74
C LEU A 76 -10.43 -16.80 5.38
N ALA A 77 -10.98 -17.99 5.12
CA ALA A 77 -10.87 -18.62 3.82
C ALA A 77 -11.63 -17.84 2.73
N ARG A 78 -12.74 -17.17 3.07
CA ARG A 78 -13.42 -16.25 2.13
C ARG A 78 -12.59 -14.99 1.86
N VAL A 79 -11.99 -14.45 2.92
CA VAL A 79 -11.09 -13.28 2.82
C VAL A 79 -9.90 -13.61 1.91
N GLU A 80 -9.25 -14.74 2.10
CA GLU A 80 -8.13 -15.20 1.28
C GLU A 80 -8.51 -15.37 -0.19
N ARG A 81 -9.71 -15.90 -0.49
CA ARG A 81 -10.18 -16.02 -1.88
C ARG A 81 -10.42 -14.66 -2.53
N ALA A 82 -10.97 -13.71 -1.78
CA ALA A 82 -11.12 -12.33 -2.26
C ALA A 82 -9.77 -11.63 -2.48
N GLN A 83 -8.80 -11.83 -1.60
CA GLN A 83 -7.44 -11.33 -1.76
C GLN A 83 -6.72 -11.98 -2.93
N ARG A 84 -6.97 -13.27 -3.21
CA ARG A 84 -6.46 -13.95 -4.41
C ARG A 84 -7.04 -13.36 -5.68
N PHE A 85 -8.36 -13.15 -5.71
CA PHE A 85 -9.02 -12.43 -6.79
C PHE A 85 -8.41 -11.03 -7.00
N PHE A 86 -8.08 -10.32 -5.92
CA PHE A 86 -7.33 -9.08 -6.00
C PHE A 86 -5.96 -9.28 -6.62
N VAL A 87 -5.14 -10.21 -6.13
CA VAL A 87 -3.79 -10.47 -6.64
C VAL A 87 -3.82 -10.76 -8.15
N ASP A 88 -4.75 -11.62 -8.60
CA ASP A 88 -4.92 -12.03 -10.00
C ASP A 88 -5.32 -10.86 -10.92
N ARG A 89 -6.02 -9.86 -10.38
CA ARG A 89 -6.57 -8.70 -11.13
C ARG A 89 -5.99 -7.36 -10.69
N GLY A 90 -4.91 -7.39 -9.92
CA GLY A 90 -4.58 -6.35 -8.95
C GLY A 90 -4.34 -4.97 -9.53
N VAL A 91 -3.69 -4.92 -10.69
CA VAL A 91 -3.47 -3.70 -11.48
C VAL A 91 -4.78 -3.01 -11.82
N THR A 92 -5.68 -3.76 -12.44
CA THR A 92 -6.95 -3.27 -12.94
C THR A 92 -7.83 -2.84 -11.78
N LEU A 93 -7.89 -3.66 -10.73
CA LEU A 93 -8.66 -3.33 -9.53
C LEU A 93 -8.07 -2.13 -8.77
N THR A 94 -6.75 -2.00 -8.67
CA THR A 94 -6.08 -0.83 -8.06
C THR A 94 -6.40 0.45 -8.82
N PHE A 95 -6.36 0.41 -10.16
CA PHE A 95 -6.74 1.55 -10.99
C PHE A 95 -8.23 1.91 -10.82
N LEU A 96 -9.12 0.91 -10.88
CA LEU A 96 -10.56 1.12 -10.70
C LEU A 96 -10.86 1.67 -9.31
N LEU A 97 -10.30 1.09 -8.26
CA LEU A 97 -10.45 1.54 -6.88
C LEU A 97 -9.95 2.98 -6.72
N GLY A 98 -8.72 3.27 -7.13
CA GLY A 98 -8.13 4.61 -6.96
C GLY A 98 -8.90 5.70 -7.70
N LEU A 99 -9.32 5.46 -8.94
CA LEU A 99 -9.99 6.46 -9.75
C LEU A 99 -11.47 6.59 -9.38
N THR A 100 -12.22 5.49 -9.41
CA THR A 100 -13.69 5.55 -9.36
C THR A 100 -14.21 5.83 -7.95
N SER A 101 -13.58 5.27 -6.91
CA SER A 101 -14.05 5.47 -5.53
C SER A 101 -13.96 6.94 -5.09
N LEU A 102 -12.86 7.62 -5.44
CA LEU A 102 -12.65 9.03 -5.11
C LEU A 102 -13.61 9.93 -5.90
N LEU A 103 -13.81 9.65 -7.18
CA LEU A 103 -14.75 10.43 -8.01
C LEU A 103 -16.20 10.27 -7.54
N GLU A 104 -16.61 9.06 -7.17
CA GLU A 104 -17.93 8.83 -6.58
C GLU A 104 -18.12 9.57 -5.26
N ARG A 105 -17.07 9.68 -4.44
CA ARG A 105 -17.09 10.53 -3.24
C ARG A 105 -17.24 12.01 -3.58
N PHE A 106 -16.51 12.51 -4.57
CA PHE A 106 -16.55 13.94 -4.94
C PHE A 106 -17.91 14.37 -5.51
N ALA A 107 -18.70 13.43 -6.00
CA ALA A 107 -20.07 13.68 -6.43
C ALA A 107 -21.07 13.78 -5.27
N ARG A 108 -20.62 13.67 -4.00
CA ARG A 108 -21.46 13.78 -2.81
C ARG A 108 -21.12 15.08 -2.07
N PRO A 109 -22.00 16.11 -2.07
CA PRO A 109 -21.64 17.43 -1.57
C PRO A 109 -21.16 17.49 -0.12
N ASN A 110 -21.77 16.74 0.81
CA ASN A 110 -21.31 16.67 2.20
C ASN A 110 -19.85 16.14 2.24
N ALA A 111 -19.62 14.95 1.69
CA ALA A 111 -18.29 14.33 1.68
C ALA A 111 -17.21 15.19 0.98
N ALA A 112 -17.57 15.87 -0.11
CA ALA A 112 -16.67 16.77 -0.84
C ALA A 112 -16.33 18.02 -0.02
N ARG A 113 -17.33 18.67 0.59
CA ARG A 113 -17.15 19.85 1.44
C ARG A 113 -16.35 19.54 2.70
N ALA A 114 -16.64 18.41 3.37
CA ALA A 114 -15.87 17.96 4.53
C ALA A 114 -14.40 17.72 4.19
N LEU A 115 -14.13 17.04 3.06
CA LEU A 115 -12.76 16.79 2.61
C LEU A 115 -12.02 18.08 2.23
N HIS A 116 -12.70 18.99 1.52
CA HIS A 116 -12.14 20.28 1.13
C HIS A 116 -11.84 21.17 2.35
N ALA A 117 -12.73 21.20 3.35
CA ALA A 117 -12.53 21.93 4.59
C ALA A 117 -11.33 21.39 5.39
N VAL A 118 -11.22 20.06 5.54
CA VAL A 118 -10.04 19.45 6.20
C VAL A 118 -8.74 19.75 5.45
N ALA A 119 -8.76 19.71 4.11
CA ALA A 119 -7.57 20.00 3.31
C ALA A 119 -7.08 21.46 3.50
N LYS A 120 -8.00 22.41 3.74
CA LYS A 120 -7.67 23.79 4.08
C LYS A 120 -7.08 23.92 5.49
N LEU A 121 -7.58 23.16 6.46
CA LEU A 121 -7.06 23.15 7.83
C LEU A 121 -5.65 22.54 7.93
N ALA A 122 -5.31 21.62 7.02
CA ALA A 122 -4.06 20.86 7.05
C ALA A 122 -2.90 21.49 6.23
N ASP A 123 -2.96 22.79 5.93
CA ASP A 123 -1.99 23.51 5.07
C ASP A 123 -1.77 22.83 3.71
N ALA A 124 -2.83 22.82 2.91
CA ALA A 124 -2.87 22.39 1.50
C ALA A 124 -2.35 20.96 1.25
N GLU A 125 -3.12 19.96 1.70
CA GLU A 125 -2.89 18.58 1.26
C GLU A 125 -3.07 18.49 -0.28
N SER A 126 -2.05 18.01 -1.00
CA SER A 126 -2.13 17.84 -2.46
C SER A 126 -3.00 16.63 -2.86
N SER A 127 -3.61 16.68 -4.04
CA SER A 127 -4.42 15.57 -4.57
C SER A 127 -3.63 14.26 -4.72
N THR A 128 -2.33 14.34 -5.00
CA THR A 128 -1.43 13.18 -5.03
C THR A 128 -1.33 12.49 -3.68
N ARG A 129 -1.24 13.26 -2.56
CA ARG A 129 -1.19 12.67 -1.21
C ARG A 129 -2.51 11.99 -0.84
N ARG A 130 -3.64 12.59 -1.22
CA ARG A 130 -4.97 11.98 -1.03
C ARG A 130 -5.09 10.67 -1.80
N LEU A 131 -4.69 10.66 -3.07
CA LEU A 131 -4.66 9.44 -3.88
C LEU A 131 -3.78 8.38 -3.23
N GLY A 132 -2.56 8.75 -2.80
CA GLY A 132 -1.65 7.83 -2.15
C GLY A 132 -2.20 7.21 -0.86
N ARG A 133 -2.84 8.03 0.00
CA ARG A 133 -3.49 7.54 1.23
C ARG A 133 -4.69 6.64 0.94
N ALA A 134 -5.47 6.91 -0.10
CA ALA A 134 -6.58 6.05 -0.50
C ALA A 134 -6.07 4.70 -1.02
N THR A 135 -5.03 4.72 -1.87
CA THR A 135 -4.37 3.52 -2.38
C THR A 135 -3.79 2.69 -1.26
N GLN A 136 -3.02 3.29 -0.36
CA GLN A 136 -2.47 2.61 0.81
C GLN A 136 -3.53 1.93 1.67
N PHE A 137 -4.67 2.59 1.84
CA PHE A 137 -5.75 2.06 2.65
C PHE A 137 -6.32 0.76 2.08
N PHE A 138 -6.69 0.71 0.80
CA PHE A 138 -7.24 -0.53 0.25
C PHE A 138 -6.17 -1.61 0.06
N LEU A 139 -4.91 -1.24 -0.26
CA LEU A 139 -3.82 -2.21 -0.35
C LEU A 139 -3.57 -2.91 0.99
N ALA A 140 -3.66 -2.19 2.10
CA ALA A 140 -3.49 -2.76 3.43
C ALA A 140 -4.55 -3.81 3.79
N ILE A 141 -5.71 -3.82 3.13
CA ILE A 141 -6.79 -4.78 3.34
C ILE A 141 -6.72 -5.92 2.32
N LEU A 142 -6.40 -5.59 1.06
CA LEU A 142 -6.45 -6.51 -0.07
C LEU A 142 -5.16 -7.35 -0.23
N THR A 143 -4.09 -7.00 0.48
CA THR A 143 -2.84 -7.78 0.49
C THR A 143 -3.06 -9.12 1.20
N PRO A 144 -2.53 -10.24 0.67
CA PRO A 144 -2.54 -11.52 1.39
C PRO A 144 -2.02 -11.38 2.82
N ASP A 145 -2.67 -12.07 3.76
CA ASP A 145 -2.34 -12.05 5.19
C ASP A 145 -2.54 -10.69 5.88
N ALA A 146 -3.28 -9.76 5.25
CA ALA A 146 -3.55 -8.42 5.79
C ALA A 146 -4.13 -8.38 7.23
N PHE A 147 -4.75 -9.47 7.67
CA PHE A 147 -5.38 -9.58 8.99
C PHE A 147 -4.58 -10.41 10.00
N THR A 148 -3.42 -10.97 9.64
CA THR A 148 -2.51 -11.60 10.61
C THR A 148 -1.80 -10.52 11.45
N PRO A 149 -1.09 -10.88 12.53
CA PRO A 149 -0.29 -9.90 13.29
C PRO A 149 0.68 -9.07 12.44
N GLU A 150 1.21 -9.66 11.37
CA GLU A 150 2.12 -9.02 10.40
C GLU A 150 1.42 -8.16 9.35
N GLY A 151 0.12 -8.37 9.15
CA GLY A 151 -0.69 -7.58 8.24
C GLY A 151 -0.90 -6.15 8.76
N ALA A 152 -1.63 -5.34 8.01
CA ALA A 152 -1.89 -3.94 8.38
C ALA A 152 -3.38 -3.56 8.36
N ALA A 153 -4.31 -4.47 8.05
CA ALA A 153 -5.72 -4.13 7.92
C ALA A 153 -6.33 -3.58 9.22
N LEU A 154 -6.10 -4.24 10.36
CA LEU A 154 -6.65 -3.81 11.65
C LEU A 154 -6.08 -2.44 12.05
N LEU A 155 -4.76 -2.27 11.90
CA LEU A 155 -4.10 -1.00 12.19
C LEU A 155 -4.63 0.13 11.29
N ARG A 156 -4.78 -0.12 9.99
CA ARG A 156 -5.20 0.91 9.02
C ARG A 156 -6.69 1.24 9.13
N CYS A 157 -7.55 0.27 9.42
CA CYS A 157 -8.97 0.53 9.73
C CYS A 157 -9.10 1.35 11.02
N SER A 158 -8.43 0.94 12.11
CA SER A 158 -8.45 1.67 13.38
C SER A 158 -7.89 3.08 13.24
N GLY A 159 -6.75 3.23 12.57
CA GLY A 159 -6.15 4.53 12.26
C GLY A 159 -7.06 5.42 11.41
N ARG A 160 -7.81 4.83 10.47
CA ARG A 160 -8.80 5.58 9.69
C ARG A 160 -9.95 6.08 10.57
N ARG A 161 -10.47 5.26 11.49
CA ARG A 161 -11.52 5.67 12.45
C ARG A 161 -11.06 6.83 13.32
N LEU A 162 -9.86 6.71 13.92
CA LEU A 162 -9.23 7.76 14.72
C LEU A 162 -9.08 9.07 13.93
N LEU A 163 -8.57 8.98 12.70
CA LEU A 163 -8.43 10.13 11.81
C LEU A 163 -9.79 10.78 11.52
N ARG A 164 -10.84 10.00 11.22
CA ARG A 164 -12.17 10.54 10.93
C ARG A 164 -12.81 11.18 12.14
N ALA A 165 -12.67 10.60 13.32
CA ALA A 165 -13.14 11.20 14.57
C ALA A 165 -12.44 12.52 14.87
N GLY A 166 -11.12 12.60 14.70
CA GLY A 166 -10.36 13.85 14.84
C GLY A 166 -10.78 14.91 13.81
N GLN A 167 -10.97 14.53 12.56
CA GLN A 167 -11.47 15.43 11.51
C GLN A 167 -12.88 15.93 11.79
N ARG A 168 -13.78 15.06 12.28
CA ARG A 168 -15.13 15.45 12.71
C ARG A 168 -15.06 16.49 13.82
N PHE A 169 -14.27 16.23 14.86
CA PHE A 169 -14.07 17.19 15.96
C PHE A 169 -13.64 18.57 15.44
N LEU A 170 -12.60 18.61 14.60
CA LEU A 170 -12.09 19.87 14.04
C LEU A 170 -13.12 20.59 13.17
N LEU A 171 -13.87 19.87 12.32
CA LEU A 171 -14.89 20.48 11.48
C LEU A 171 -16.03 21.07 12.32
N LEU A 172 -16.50 20.33 13.32
CA LEU A 172 -17.53 20.80 14.23
C LEU A 172 -17.09 22.03 15.03
N ASP A 173 -15.86 22.04 15.54
CA ASP A 173 -15.27 23.18 16.24
C ASP A 173 -15.11 24.41 15.31
N SER A 174 -14.84 24.18 14.02
CA SER A 174 -14.73 25.24 13.01
C SER A 174 -16.08 25.80 12.51
N GLY A 175 -17.21 25.36 13.07
CA GLY A 175 -18.54 25.88 12.74
C GLY A 175 -19.25 25.17 11.58
N TRP A 176 -18.98 23.88 11.37
CA TRP A 176 -19.68 23.06 10.38
C TRP A 176 -21.22 23.08 10.58
N ASP A 177 -21.96 23.32 9.49
CA ASP A 177 -23.42 23.34 9.50
C ASP A 177 -24.01 21.92 9.41
N GLN A 178 -24.24 21.31 10.57
CA GLN A 178 -24.86 19.98 10.63
C GLN A 178 -26.32 19.96 10.17
N GLN A 179 -27.05 21.07 10.26
CA GLN A 179 -28.45 21.09 9.83
C GLN A 179 -28.53 20.98 8.30
N GLN A 180 -27.66 21.70 7.60
CA GLN A 180 -27.59 21.65 6.14
C GLN A 180 -26.92 20.36 5.65
N ASP A 181 -25.79 19.99 6.24
CA ASP A 181 -24.92 18.97 5.66
C ASP A 181 -25.01 17.61 6.32
N GLY A 182 -25.53 17.54 7.55
CA GLY A 182 -25.46 16.36 8.41
C GLY A 182 -24.12 16.29 9.13
N ALA A 183 -23.85 15.15 9.77
CA ALA A 183 -22.57 14.94 10.43
C ALA A 183 -21.43 14.91 9.38
N PRO A 184 -20.30 15.59 9.61
CA PRO A 184 -19.15 15.47 8.73
C PRO A 184 -18.65 14.02 8.71
N PHE A 185 -18.29 13.43 7.57
CA PHE A 185 -17.84 12.02 7.52
C PHE A 185 -18.77 11.07 8.30
N SER A 186 -20.06 11.21 8.04
CA SER A 186 -21.13 10.45 8.70
C SER A 186 -21.02 8.95 8.44
N GLN A 187 -21.79 8.14 9.16
CA GLN A 187 -21.93 6.71 8.88
C GLN A 187 -22.45 6.47 7.45
N LEU A 188 -23.34 7.32 6.95
CA LEU A 188 -23.77 7.27 5.56
C LEU A 188 -22.59 7.53 4.59
N ASP A 189 -21.72 8.49 4.91
CA ASP A 189 -20.54 8.76 4.08
C ASP A 189 -19.55 7.60 4.06
N LEU A 190 -19.37 6.96 5.21
CA LEU A 190 -18.50 5.81 5.38
C LEU A 190 -19.04 4.60 4.63
N LEU A 191 -20.35 4.33 4.74
CA LEU A 191 -21.03 3.26 4.00
C LEU A 191 -20.98 3.50 2.48
N ALA A 192 -21.15 4.75 2.04
CA ALA A 192 -21.02 5.14 0.64
C ALA A 192 -19.58 4.93 0.12
N ASP A 193 -18.57 5.34 0.89
CA ASP A 193 -17.16 5.10 0.56
C ASP A 193 -16.88 3.59 0.50
N LEU A 194 -17.42 2.80 1.43
CA LEU A 194 -17.29 1.35 1.44
C LEU A 194 -17.90 0.73 0.18
N MET A 195 -19.10 1.13 -0.22
CA MET A 195 -19.72 0.64 -1.46
C MET A 195 -18.95 1.05 -2.71
N ALA A 196 -18.29 2.21 -2.69
CA ALA A 196 -17.41 2.61 -3.78
C ALA A 196 -16.14 1.73 -3.88
N PHE A 197 -15.75 1.03 -2.81
CA PHE A 197 -14.70 0.01 -2.85
C PHE A 197 -15.25 -1.40 -3.12
N ALA A 198 -16.42 -1.72 -2.58
CA ALA A 198 -17.01 -3.05 -2.64
C ALA A 198 -17.74 -3.31 -3.96
N HIS A 199 -18.68 -2.44 -4.31
CA HIS A 199 -19.56 -2.61 -5.46
C HIS A 199 -18.96 -2.07 -6.76
N SER A 200 -18.48 -0.83 -6.74
CA SER A 200 -18.05 -0.13 -7.97
C SER A 200 -16.99 -0.87 -8.79
N PRO A 201 -15.92 -1.47 -8.21
CA PRO A 201 -14.95 -2.23 -9.00
C PRO A 201 -15.59 -3.41 -9.74
N LEU A 202 -16.53 -4.13 -9.12
CA LEU A 202 -17.23 -5.24 -9.77
C LEU A 202 -18.11 -4.76 -10.93
N THR A 203 -18.69 -3.57 -10.81
CA THR A 203 -19.51 -2.94 -11.86
C THR A 203 -18.66 -2.43 -13.03
N TYR A 204 -17.48 -1.87 -12.76
CA TYR A 204 -16.61 -1.30 -13.78
C TYR A 204 -15.62 -2.30 -14.38
N LEU A 205 -15.36 -3.43 -13.72
CA LEU A 205 -14.43 -4.45 -14.21
C LEU A 205 -14.81 -4.99 -15.62
N PRO A 206 -16.09 -5.27 -15.95
CA PRO A 206 -16.52 -5.61 -17.31
C PRO A 206 -16.29 -4.51 -18.34
N VAL A 207 -16.32 -3.24 -17.93
CA VAL A 207 -16.14 -2.08 -18.83
C VAL A 207 -14.72 -2.06 -19.39
N VAL A 208 -13.73 -2.49 -18.59
CA VAL A 208 -12.32 -2.59 -18.96
C VAL A 208 -11.92 -4.00 -19.44
N GLY A 209 -12.91 -4.86 -19.75
CA GLY A 209 -12.68 -6.21 -20.28
C GLY A 209 -12.26 -7.25 -19.23
N GLY A 210 -12.45 -6.98 -17.94
CA GLY A 210 -12.35 -7.99 -16.89
C GLY A 210 -13.68 -8.66 -16.58
N ALA A 211 -13.68 -9.67 -15.73
CA ALA A 211 -14.89 -10.24 -15.15
C ALA A 211 -14.56 -10.90 -13.81
N ALA A 212 -15.53 -10.89 -12.90
CA ALA A 212 -15.54 -11.72 -11.71
C ALA A 212 -16.61 -12.80 -11.89
N SER A 213 -16.31 -14.03 -11.49
CA SER A 213 -17.31 -15.06 -11.26
C SER A 213 -18.22 -14.65 -10.10
N ASP A 214 -19.39 -15.29 -9.99
CA ASP A 214 -20.32 -14.99 -8.91
C ASP A 214 -19.71 -15.29 -7.53
N SER A 215 -18.94 -16.37 -7.40
CA SER A 215 -18.23 -16.69 -6.15
C SER A 215 -17.15 -15.66 -5.80
N GLU A 216 -16.36 -15.20 -6.77
CA GLU A 216 -15.35 -14.16 -6.54
C GLU A 216 -16.01 -12.84 -6.12
N ALA A 217 -17.14 -12.49 -6.77
CA ALA A 217 -17.88 -11.28 -6.44
C ALA A 217 -18.49 -11.34 -5.03
N GLU A 218 -19.06 -12.48 -4.63
CA GLU A 218 -19.60 -12.66 -3.27
C GLU A 218 -18.50 -12.63 -2.20
N ASP A 219 -17.35 -13.27 -2.44
CA ASP A 219 -16.23 -13.23 -1.50
C ASP A 219 -15.59 -11.82 -1.44
N TRP A 220 -15.55 -11.09 -2.56
CA TRP A 220 -15.13 -9.68 -2.58
C TRP A 220 -16.01 -8.80 -1.71
N ILE A 221 -17.34 -8.90 -1.86
CA ILE A 221 -18.30 -8.17 -1.00
C ILE A 221 -18.14 -8.58 0.47
N TYR A 222 -17.92 -9.87 0.73
CA TYR A 222 -17.67 -10.36 2.08
C TYR A 222 -16.42 -9.72 2.71
N LEU A 223 -15.30 -9.66 2.01
CA LEU A 223 -14.08 -9.00 2.50
C LEU A 223 -14.35 -7.53 2.85
N TRP A 224 -15.09 -6.81 2.00
CA TRP A 224 -15.44 -5.42 2.30
C TRP A 224 -16.46 -5.29 3.42
N ARG A 225 -17.34 -6.27 3.65
CA ARG A 225 -18.18 -6.33 4.85
C ARG A 225 -17.32 -6.46 6.11
N VAL A 226 -16.30 -7.33 6.10
CA VAL A 226 -15.34 -7.45 7.21
C VAL A 226 -14.65 -6.10 7.46
N ALA A 227 -14.13 -5.46 6.41
CA ALA A 227 -13.52 -4.13 6.52
C ALA A 227 -14.50 -3.07 7.04
N GLY A 228 -15.78 -3.14 6.64
CA GLY A 228 -16.83 -2.23 7.10
C GLY A 228 -17.06 -2.27 8.61
N VAL A 229 -17.09 -3.46 9.20
CA VAL A 229 -17.20 -3.62 10.66
C VAL A 229 -15.97 -3.05 11.36
N LEU A 230 -14.77 -3.34 10.84
CA LEU A 230 -13.52 -2.78 11.39
C LEU A 230 -13.43 -1.25 11.26
N LEU A 231 -14.16 -0.67 10.30
CA LEU A 231 -14.31 0.78 10.14
C LEU A 231 -15.38 1.39 11.06
N GLY A 232 -16.08 0.58 11.86
CA GLY A 232 -17.08 1.04 12.81
C GLY A 232 -18.47 1.24 12.21
N ILE A 233 -18.78 0.57 11.09
CA ILE A 233 -20.15 0.48 10.58
C ILE A 233 -20.84 -0.69 11.29
N GLU A 234 -22.08 -0.47 11.72
CA GLU A 234 -22.89 -1.51 12.35
C GLU A 234 -23.09 -2.72 11.40
N PRO A 235 -22.90 -3.97 11.89
CA PRO A 235 -23.02 -5.17 11.08
C PRO A 235 -24.36 -5.34 10.33
N ASP A 236 -25.43 -4.76 10.89
CA ASP A 236 -26.79 -4.79 10.33
C ASP A 236 -27.00 -3.79 9.19
N ASP A 237 -26.19 -2.73 9.12
CA ASP A 237 -26.20 -1.76 8.03
C ASP A 237 -25.34 -2.21 6.82
N LEU A 238 -24.54 -3.26 7.00
CA LEU A 238 -23.64 -3.78 5.96
C LEU A 238 -24.33 -4.84 5.08
N PRO A 239 -24.18 -4.77 3.74
CA PRO A 239 -24.73 -5.78 2.86
C PRO A 239 -24.00 -7.11 3.04
N SER A 240 -24.76 -8.21 3.06
CA SER A 240 -24.21 -9.56 3.18
C SER A 240 -24.07 -10.29 1.85
N THR A 241 -24.68 -9.77 0.78
CA THR A 241 -24.64 -10.33 -0.58
C THR A 241 -24.33 -9.25 -1.61
N ARG A 242 -23.89 -9.66 -2.80
CA ARG A 242 -23.68 -8.75 -3.94
C ARG A 242 -24.93 -7.98 -4.34
N GLU A 243 -26.09 -8.64 -4.32
CA GLU A 243 -27.38 -8.02 -4.63
C GLU A 243 -27.70 -6.89 -3.65
N GLN A 244 -27.56 -7.15 -2.34
CA GLN A 244 -27.79 -6.13 -1.31
C GLN A 244 -26.80 -4.96 -1.43
N ALA A 245 -25.54 -5.23 -1.79
CA ALA A 245 -24.55 -4.19 -2.03
C ALA A 245 -24.91 -3.30 -3.23
N ALA A 246 -25.47 -3.89 -4.30
CA ALA A 246 -25.94 -3.14 -5.46
C ALA A 246 -27.16 -2.28 -5.11
N ASP A 247 -28.14 -2.83 -4.39
CA ASP A 247 -29.33 -2.09 -3.94
C ASP A 247 -28.97 -0.93 -3.04
N LEU A 248 -28.03 -1.16 -2.10
CA LEU A 248 -27.55 -0.14 -1.18
C LEU A 248 -26.81 0.97 -1.92
N HIS A 249 -25.88 0.63 -2.82
CA HIS A 249 -25.15 1.60 -3.63
C HIS A 249 -26.12 2.45 -4.47
N ALA A 250 -27.11 1.82 -5.11
CA ALA A 250 -28.14 2.51 -5.86
C ALA A 250 -29.00 3.43 -4.96
N GLY A 251 -29.35 2.99 -3.75
CA GLY A 251 -30.06 3.79 -2.75
C GLY A 251 -29.31 5.05 -2.36
N ILE A 252 -28.03 4.91 -2.01
CA ILE A 252 -27.15 6.03 -1.67
C ILE A 252 -27.01 6.98 -2.88
N ALA A 253 -26.77 6.44 -4.07
CA ALA A 253 -26.57 7.21 -5.29
C ALA A 253 -27.76 8.11 -5.63
N ARG A 254 -29.00 7.64 -5.42
CA ARG A 254 -30.22 8.44 -5.68
C ARG A 254 -30.38 9.64 -4.75
N ARG A 255 -29.83 9.57 -3.53
CA ARG A 255 -30.06 10.57 -2.46
C ARG A 255 -28.94 11.61 -2.36
N ALA A 256 -27.71 11.18 -2.60
CA ALA A 256 -26.52 11.94 -2.21
C ALA A 256 -25.73 12.53 -3.39
N ARG A 257 -26.06 12.18 -4.64
CA ARG A 257 -25.30 12.64 -5.82
C ARG A 257 -25.80 13.99 -6.32
N GLU A 258 -24.93 14.99 -6.24
CA GLU A 258 -25.22 16.34 -6.72
C GLU A 258 -23.91 17.05 -7.09
N SER A 259 -23.98 17.98 -8.04
CA SER A 259 -22.81 18.78 -8.42
C SER A 259 -22.54 19.83 -7.34
N CYS A 260 -21.29 19.94 -6.90
CA CYS A 260 -20.85 21.01 -6.01
C CYS A 260 -19.49 21.57 -6.44
N PRO A 261 -19.19 22.86 -6.16
CA PRO A 261 -17.91 23.47 -6.54
C PRO A 261 -16.69 22.70 -6.01
N GLU A 262 -16.71 22.31 -4.74
CA GLU A 262 -15.63 21.59 -4.08
C GLU A 262 -15.40 20.21 -4.72
N GLY A 263 -16.49 19.51 -5.05
CA GLY A 263 -16.43 18.22 -5.72
C GLY A 263 -15.79 18.31 -7.11
N ARG A 264 -16.13 19.35 -7.88
CA ARG A 264 -15.55 19.60 -9.22
C ARG A 264 -14.07 19.97 -9.13
N GLU A 265 -13.68 20.79 -8.15
CA GLU A 265 -12.28 21.15 -7.92
C GLU A 265 -11.43 19.93 -7.55
N LEU A 266 -11.94 19.10 -6.62
CA LEU A 266 -11.29 17.85 -6.21
C LEU A 266 -11.19 16.86 -7.38
N ALA A 267 -12.23 16.73 -8.19
CA ALA A 267 -12.24 15.89 -9.37
C ALA A 267 -11.23 16.35 -10.43
N SER A 268 -11.22 17.64 -10.77
CA SER A 268 -10.25 18.20 -11.72
C SER A 268 -8.82 17.93 -11.26
N SER A 269 -8.52 18.21 -10.00
CA SER A 269 -7.20 18.02 -9.43
C SER A 269 -6.76 16.55 -9.42
N LEU A 270 -7.70 15.60 -9.20
CA LEU A 270 -7.40 14.17 -9.26
C LEU A 270 -7.13 13.72 -10.71
N LEU A 271 -7.96 14.14 -11.66
CA LEU A 271 -7.79 13.78 -13.07
C LEU A 271 -6.50 14.37 -13.65
N GLU A 272 -6.12 15.58 -13.24
CA GLU A 272 -4.84 16.19 -13.57
C GLU A 272 -3.66 15.38 -13.01
N ALA A 273 -3.76 14.90 -11.76
CA ALA A 273 -2.73 14.05 -11.16
C ALA A 273 -2.56 12.71 -11.92
N TYR A 274 -3.66 12.12 -12.42
CA TYR A 274 -3.60 10.94 -13.29
C TYR A 274 -3.06 11.26 -14.68
N ALA A 275 -3.48 12.37 -15.28
CA ALA A 275 -3.02 12.80 -16.59
C ALA A 275 -1.53 13.17 -16.57
N ALA A 276 -1.02 13.72 -15.47
CA ALA A 276 0.40 14.07 -15.31
C ALA A 276 1.33 12.86 -15.42
N GLN A 277 0.86 11.66 -15.04
CA GLN A 277 1.59 10.39 -15.16
C GLN A 277 1.68 9.86 -16.60
N LEU A 278 0.92 10.44 -17.53
CA LEU A 278 0.93 10.06 -18.94
C LEU A 278 1.74 11.04 -19.78
N PRO A 279 2.42 10.57 -20.85
CA PRO A 279 3.01 11.45 -21.83
C PRO A 279 1.95 12.41 -22.39
N ARG A 280 2.34 13.66 -22.68
CA ARG A 280 1.45 14.74 -23.16
C ARG A 280 0.40 14.31 -24.20
N PRO A 281 0.71 13.54 -25.27
CA PRO A 281 -0.31 13.14 -26.25
C PRO A 281 -1.42 12.23 -25.69
N PHE A 282 -1.16 11.50 -24.61
CA PHE A 282 -2.10 10.52 -24.03
C PHE A 282 -2.90 11.06 -22.85
N ARG A 283 -2.64 12.30 -22.40
CA ARG A 283 -3.34 12.89 -21.24
C ARG A 283 -4.86 12.92 -21.38
N GLY A 284 -5.35 13.12 -22.60
CA GLY A 284 -6.78 13.11 -22.91
C GLY A 284 -7.46 11.74 -22.74
N VAL A 285 -6.70 10.65 -22.55
CA VAL A 285 -7.27 9.32 -22.25
C VAL A 285 -7.94 9.31 -20.88
N VAL A 286 -7.39 10.02 -19.90
CA VAL A 286 -7.92 10.04 -18.51
C VAL A 286 -9.36 10.52 -18.46
N PRO A 287 -9.72 11.75 -18.89
CA PRO A 287 -11.11 12.21 -18.88
C PRO A 287 -12.03 11.36 -19.78
N ALA A 288 -11.52 10.83 -20.90
CA ALA A 288 -12.31 9.95 -21.76
C ALA A 288 -12.65 8.61 -21.07
N MET A 289 -11.67 8.01 -20.39
CA MET A 289 -11.85 6.78 -19.62
C MET A 289 -12.77 7.02 -18.42
N THR A 290 -12.60 8.14 -17.71
CA THR A 290 -13.49 8.52 -16.60
C THR A 290 -14.95 8.61 -17.03
N ARG A 291 -15.25 9.31 -18.14
CA ARG A 291 -16.63 9.38 -18.68
C ARG A 291 -17.15 8.01 -19.12
N HIS A 292 -16.26 7.16 -19.65
CA HIS A 292 -16.63 5.81 -20.06
C HIS A 292 -16.96 4.89 -18.88
N LEU A 293 -16.20 4.99 -17.78
CA LEU A 293 -16.40 4.20 -16.56
C LEU A 293 -17.62 4.68 -15.79
N LEU A 294 -17.66 5.97 -15.44
CA LEU A 294 -18.69 6.54 -14.57
C LEU A 294 -20.04 6.81 -15.28
N GLY A 295 -20.04 6.78 -16.61
CA GLY A 295 -21.16 7.24 -17.41
C GLY A 295 -21.24 8.76 -17.52
N GLU A 296 -22.13 9.24 -18.39
CA GLU A 296 -22.24 10.68 -18.69
C GLU A 296 -22.83 11.48 -17.53
N ASP A 297 -23.79 10.92 -16.78
CA ASP A 297 -24.49 11.63 -15.71
C ASP A 297 -23.53 11.99 -14.56
N LEU A 298 -22.83 10.99 -14.02
CA LEU A 298 -21.90 11.18 -12.91
C LEU A 298 -20.69 12.04 -13.32
N ALA A 299 -20.18 11.84 -14.54
CA ALA A 299 -19.09 12.65 -15.06
C ALA A 299 -19.50 14.12 -15.29
N ALA A 300 -20.75 14.38 -15.68
CA ALA A 300 -21.29 15.73 -15.81
C ALA A 300 -21.42 16.43 -14.45
N LEU A 301 -21.88 15.73 -13.40
CA LEU A 301 -21.93 16.27 -12.04
C LEU A 301 -20.53 16.71 -11.56
N LEU A 302 -19.51 15.93 -11.90
CA LEU A 302 -18.11 16.20 -11.57
C LEU A 302 -17.43 17.22 -12.50
N GLY A 303 -18.10 17.65 -13.57
CA GLY A 303 -17.54 18.60 -14.53
C GLY A 303 -16.40 18.04 -15.39
N VAL A 304 -16.34 16.72 -15.58
CA VAL A 304 -15.28 16.09 -16.38
C VAL A 304 -15.44 16.48 -17.85
N GLU A 305 -14.44 17.13 -18.43
CA GLU A 305 -14.50 17.56 -19.82
C GLU A 305 -14.53 16.39 -20.82
N SER A 306 -15.15 16.60 -21.98
CA SER A 306 -15.12 15.63 -23.06
C SER A 306 -13.77 15.68 -23.76
N SER A 307 -13.20 14.52 -24.08
CA SER A 307 -11.93 14.41 -24.80
C SER A 307 -12.14 13.77 -26.17
N GLY A 308 -11.32 14.16 -27.16
CA GLY A 308 -11.31 13.56 -28.50
C GLY A 308 -11.00 12.06 -28.51
N TRP A 309 -10.42 11.54 -27.41
CA TRP A 309 -10.18 10.11 -27.20
C TRP A 309 -11.46 9.28 -27.00
N LYS A 310 -12.63 9.92 -26.83
CA LYS A 310 -13.93 9.22 -26.70
C LYS A 310 -14.20 8.24 -27.84
N LEU A 311 -13.84 8.61 -29.08
CA LEU A 311 -14.02 7.77 -30.28
C LEU A 311 -13.14 6.51 -30.25
N ALA A 312 -11.90 6.64 -29.78
CA ALA A 312 -10.99 5.51 -29.63
C ALA A 312 -11.49 4.49 -28.59
N LEU A 313 -12.11 4.96 -27.50
CA LEU A 313 -12.68 4.10 -26.47
C LEU A 313 -14.02 3.48 -26.87
N SER A 314 -14.84 4.13 -27.70
CA SER A 314 -16.10 3.52 -28.17
C SER A 314 -15.91 2.24 -29.01
N GLY A 315 -14.74 2.04 -29.61
CA GLY A 315 -14.38 0.80 -30.33
C GLY A 315 -13.86 -0.33 -29.43
N GLN A 316 -13.64 -0.08 -28.14
CA GLN A 316 -12.89 -0.98 -27.27
C GLN A 316 -13.62 -2.27 -26.92
N ARG A 317 -14.96 -2.31 -26.86
CA ARG A 317 -15.69 -3.56 -26.58
C ARG A 317 -15.57 -4.56 -27.73
N LEU A 318 -15.65 -4.05 -28.97
CA LEU A 318 -15.44 -4.86 -30.17
C LEU A 318 -14.00 -5.36 -30.21
N LEU A 319 -13.03 -4.44 -30.03
CA LEU A 319 -11.61 -4.77 -29.98
C LEU A 319 -11.30 -5.75 -28.84
N ALA A 320 -11.72 -5.51 -27.60
CA ALA A 320 -11.47 -6.36 -26.42
C ALA A 320 -12.02 -7.77 -26.57
N SER A 321 -13.19 -7.96 -27.19
CA SER A 321 -13.74 -9.30 -27.44
C SER A 321 -12.95 -10.07 -28.51
N THR A 322 -12.55 -9.41 -29.61
CA THR A 322 -11.59 -9.99 -30.58
C THR A 322 -10.20 -10.17 -30.00
N PHE A 323 -9.78 -9.30 -29.09
CA PHE A 323 -8.46 -9.27 -28.48
C PHE A 323 -8.33 -10.34 -27.39
N GLN A 324 -9.35 -10.57 -26.57
CA GLN A 324 -9.42 -11.71 -25.66
C GLN A 324 -9.46 -13.05 -26.43
N ALA A 325 -10.18 -13.09 -27.56
CA ALA A 325 -10.19 -14.28 -28.43
C ALA A 325 -8.80 -14.56 -29.06
N LEU A 326 -8.05 -13.50 -29.41
CA LEU A 326 -6.67 -13.57 -29.88
C LEU A 326 -5.67 -13.91 -28.75
N GLN A 327 -5.88 -13.37 -27.56
CA GLN A 327 -5.05 -13.58 -26.37
C GLN A 327 -5.15 -15.02 -25.86
N LYS A 328 -6.34 -15.64 -25.94
CA LYS A 328 -6.52 -17.09 -25.70
C LYS A 328 -5.83 -17.98 -26.75
N ARG A 329 -5.44 -17.42 -27.90
CA ARG A 329 -4.88 -18.16 -29.05
C ARG A 329 -3.38 -17.97 -29.25
N SER A 330 -2.75 -16.98 -28.61
CA SER A 330 -1.33 -16.64 -28.84
C SER A 330 -0.61 -16.18 -27.58
N THR A 331 0.42 -16.93 -27.18
CA THR A 331 1.31 -16.62 -26.03
C THR A 331 2.07 -15.31 -26.22
N ARG A 332 2.48 -14.96 -27.44
CA ARG A 332 3.23 -13.73 -27.74
C ARG A 332 2.39 -12.44 -27.56
N VAL A 333 1.09 -12.50 -27.84
CA VAL A 333 0.18 -11.35 -27.61
C VAL A 333 -0.02 -11.14 -26.12
N ASN A 334 -0.10 -12.23 -25.35
CA ASN A 334 -0.18 -12.17 -23.89
C ASN A 334 1.07 -11.50 -23.28
N ASP A 335 2.27 -11.82 -23.78
CA ASP A 335 3.52 -11.22 -23.32
C ASP A 335 3.62 -9.71 -23.59
N VAL A 336 3.14 -9.25 -24.75
CA VAL A 336 3.16 -7.82 -25.10
C VAL A 336 2.16 -7.02 -24.26
N VAL A 337 0.98 -7.58 -24.01
CA VAL A 337 -0.06 -6.96 -23.16
C VAL A 337 0.39 -6.94 -21.70
N ASN A 338 0.96 -8.03 -21.21
CA ASN A 338 1.58 -8.06 -19.89
C ASN A 338 2.71 -7.04 -19.80
N LYS A 339 3.58 -6.91 -20.82
CA LYS A 339 4.63 -5.88 -20.83
C LYS A 339 4.08 -4.46 -20.85
N LEU A 340 2.98 -4.18 -21.56
CA LEU A 340 2.31 -2.87 -21.56
C LEU A 340 1.58 -2.58 -20.25
N GLY A 341 0.88 -3.57 -19.69
CA GLY A 341 0.25 -3.49 -18.37
C GLY A 341 1.28 -3.31 -17.26
N ILE A 342 2.38 -4.07 -17.30
CA ILE A 342 3.55 -3.94 -16.42
C ILE A 342 4.28 -2.61 -16.67
N SER A 343 4.31 -2.07 -17.88
CA SER A 343 4.92 -0.76 -18.16
C SER A 343 4.05 0.39 -17.65
N MET A 344 2.73 0.28 -17.74
CA MET A 344 1.78 1.24 -17.18
C MET A 344 1.77 1.17 -15.65
N LEU A 345 1.86 -0.05 -15.10
CA LEU A 345 2.14 -0.32 -13.69
C LEU A 345 3.49 0.25 -13.23
N ARG A 346 4.53 0.08 -14.04
CA ARG A 346 5.89 0.56 -13.77
C ARG A 346 5.86 2.09 -13.70
N HIS A 347 5.14 2.76 -14.59
CA HIS A 347 4.97 4.22 -14.52
C HIS A 347 4.07 4.67 -13.38
N GLN A 348 2.94 4.00 -13.12
CA GLN A 348 2.11 4.34 -11.95
C GLN A 348 2.89 4.11 -10.65
N ALA A 349 3.60 3.00 -10.48
CA ALA A 349 4.39 2.72 -9.28
C ALA A 349 5.66 3.60 -9.13
N LEU A 350 6.33 3.98 -10.23
CA LEU A 350 7.53 4.84 -10.21
C LEU A 350 7.19 6.35 -10.13
N ASP A 351 6.06 6.80 -10.66
CA ASP A 351 5.66 8.21 -10.60
C ASP A 351 4.76 8.53 -9.38
N LEU A 352 4.03 7.55 -8.83
CA LEU A 352 3.35 7.72 -7.52
C LEU A 352 4.33 7.83 -6.35
N THR A 353 5.60 7.49 -6.56
CA THR A 353 6.72 7.66 -5.63
C THR A 353 7.62 8.86 -5.99
N GLY A 354 7.22 9.67 -6.98
CA GLY A 354 8.00 10.68 -7.68
C GLY A 354 8.71 11.75 -6.84
N GLY A 355 9.72 11.37 -6.07
CA GLY A 355 10.75 12.24 -5.48
C GLY A 355 10.29 13.35 -4.52
N ARG A 356 8.98 13.53 -4.27
CA ARG A 356 8.36 14.35 -3.21
C ARG A 356 6.83 14.33 -3.37
N ALA A 357 6.15 13.42 -2.65
CA ALA A 357 4.78 13.55 -2.10
C ALA A 357 4.17 12.17 -1.86
N ALA A 358 4.10 11.75 -0.58
CA ALA A 358 3.50 10.50 -0.08
C ALA A 358 3.88 9.24 -0.87
N VAL A 359 5.02 8.63 -0.48
CA VAL A 359 5.46 7.32 -0.96
C VAL A 359 4.31 6.32 -0.81
N ILE A 360 3.72 5.90 -1.92
CA ILE A 360 2.86 4.71 -1.93
C ILE A 360 3.80 3.51 -1.87
N GLU A 361 4.01 2.99 -0.68
CA GLU A 361 4.69 1.73 -0.43
C GLU A 361 3.82 0.54 -0.87
N ILE A 362 4.14 -0.08 -2.00
CA ILE A 362 3.48 -1.33 -2.42
C ILE A 362 4.05 -2.46 -1.55
N PRO A 363 3.23 -3.22 -0.80
CA PRO A 363 3.71 -4.33 0.03
C PRO A 363 4.53 -5.36 -0.76
N ALA A 364 5.62 -5.88 -0.16
CA ALA A 364 6.57 -6.79 -0.80
C ALA A 364 5.88 -8.00 -1.48
N LYS A 365 4.89 -8.60 -0.81
CA LYS A 365 4.08 -9.71 -1.35
C LYS A 365 3.38 -9.34 -2.66
N LEU A 366 2.82 -8.13 -2.76
CA LEU A 366 2.18 -7.65 -3.99
C LEU A 366 3.21 -7.28 -5.05
N ARG A 367 4.35 -6.70 -4.69
CA ARG A 367 5.43 -6.41 -5.65
C ARG A 367 5.95 -7.71 -6.29
N ARG A 368 6.17 -8.75 -5.49
CA ARG A 368 6.56 -10.08 -5.95
C ARG A 368 5.50 -10.69 -6.85
N ALA A 369 4.24 -10.73 -6.39
CA ALA A 369 3.13 -11.29 -7.16
C ALA A 369 2.92 -10.57 -8.51
N TRP A 370 3.12 -9.25 -8.55
CA TRP A 370 2.97 -8.44 -9.76
C TRP A 370 4.27 -8.22 -10.55
N ARG A 371 5.39 -8.82 -10.11
CA ARG A 371 6.72 -8.71 -10.74
C ARG A 371 7.15 -7.26 -10.97
N LEU A 372 6.90 -6.40 -9.98
CA LEU A 372 7.28 -4.99 -10.02
C LEU A 372 8.77 -4.79 -9.74
N PRO A 373 9.42 -3.74 -10.30
CA PRO A 373 10.80 -3.42 -9.95
C PRO A 373 10.94 -3.03 -8.46
N PRO A 374 12.17 -3.11 -7.91
CA PRO A 374 12.44 -2.75 -6.51
C PRO A 374 12.06 -1.31 -6.16
N ALA A 375 11.92 -1.02 -4.85
CA ALA A 375 11.46 0.30 -4.37
C ALA A 375 12.46 1.44 -4.62
N GLY A 376 13.73 1.13 -4.92
CA GLY A 376 14.73 2.06 -5.44
C GLY A 376 15.07 1.77 -6.90
N SER A 377 15.63 2.75 -7.63
CA SER A 377 16.25 2.40 -8.91
C SER A 377 17.44 1.47 -8.62
N PRO A 378 17.60 0.33 -9.33
CA PRO A 378 18.76 -0.54 -9.17
C PRO A 378 20.09 0.23 -9.27
N GLU A 379 20.12 1.30 -10.07
CA GLU A 379 21.24 2.21 -10.23
C GLU A 379 21.62 2.97 -8.95
N GLN A 380 20.66 3.35 -8.10
CA GLN A 380 20.94 4.08 -6.85
C GLN A 380 21.53 3.18 -5.78
N VAL A 381 21.02 1.95 -5.65
CA VAL A 381 21.56 1.00 -4.67
C VAL A 381 22.97 0.57 -5.08
N VAL A 382 23.20 0.34 -6.38
CA VAL A 382 24.53 0.03 -6.94
C VAL A 382 25.54 1.17 -6.73
N LYS A 383 25.11 2.43 -6.55
CA LYS A 383 26.03 3.55 -6.23
C LYS A 383 26.55 3.50 -4.79
N VAL A 384 25.75 3.04 -3.83
CA VAL A 384 26.09 3.10 -2.40
C VAL A 384 26.84 1.84 -1.94
N VAL A 385 26.54 0.69 -2.56
CA VAL A 385 27.12 -0.62 -2.23
C VAL A 385 28.67 -0.65 -2.28
N PRO A 386 29.37 -0.05 -3.27
CA PRO A 386 30.84 -0.03 -3.31
C PRO A 386 31.49 0.65 -2.10
N ASP A 387 30.93 1.77 -1.63
CA ASP A 387 31.48 2.50 -0.48
C ASP A 387 31.25 1.73 0.83
N LEU A 388 30.10 1.08 0.96
CA LEU A 388 29.77 0.24 2.12
C LEU A 388 30.69 -0.98 2.20
N VAL A 389 30.96 -1.63 1.07
CA VAL A 389 31.91 -2.76 1.02
C VAL A 389 33.34 -2.32 1.27
N ASN A 390 33.78 -1.17 0.74
CA ASN A 390 35.10 -0.65 1.08
C ASN A 390 35.23 -0.34 2.57
N SER A 391 34.16 0.17 3.21
CA SER A 391 34.10 0.39 4.66
C SER A 391 34.20 -0.92 5.44
N LEU A 392 33.45 -1.95 5.02
CA LEU A 392 33.48 -3.28 5.63
C LEU A 392 34.84 -3.95 5.44
N ARG A 393 35.40 -3.92 4.23
CA ARG A 393 36.73 -4.46 3.91
C ARG A 393 37.81 -3.86 4.81
N LYS A 394 37.84 -2.53 4.97
CA LYS A 394 38.81 -1.87 5.87
C LYS A 394 38.78 -2.38 7.32
N ARG A 395 37.65 -2.94 7.77
CA ARG A 395 37.51 -3.54 9.11
C ARG A 395 37.88 -5.02 9.14
N LEU A 396 37.58 -5.77 8.07
CA LEU A 396 37.88 -7.19 7.95
C LEU A 396 39.36 -7.48 7.60
N GLY A 397 40.02 -6.56 6.89
CA GLY A 397 41.42 -6.65 6.48
C GLY A 397 41.67 -5.90 5.16
N GLU A 398 42.84 -5.25 5.00
CA GLU A 398 43.11 -4.43 3.79
C GLU A 398 43.26 -5.25 2.50
N ASP A 399 43.64 -6.53 2.61
CA ASP A 399 43.80 -7.45 1.49
C ASP A 399 42.53 -8.27 1.22
N TRP A 400 42.21 -8.47 -0.06
CA TRP A 400 41.16 -9.40 -0.50
C TRP A 400 41.58 -10.86 -0.29
N ASN A 401 41.63 -11.30 0.96
CA ASN A 401 41.85 -12.70 1.29
C ASN A 401 40.55 -13.51 1.10
N PRO A 402 40.64 -14.85 0.93
CA PRO A 402 39.48 -15.71 0.74
C PRO A 402 38.43 -15.56 1.85
N ASP A 403 38.85 -15.41 3.10
CA ASP A 403 37.95 -15.32 4.26
C ASP A 403 37.10 -14.04 4.25
N THR A 404 37.68 -12.90 3.87
CA THR A 404 36.96 -11.62 3.74
C THR A 404 35.93 -11.68 2.61
N LEU A 405 36.29 -12.34 1.50
CA LEU A 405 35.39 -12.54 0.37
C LEU A 405 34.23 -13.47 0.73
N ASP A 406 34.49 -14.51 1.51
CA ASP A 406 33.47 -15.44 1.98
C ASP A 406 32.53 -14.75 2.98
N ILE A 407 33.03 -13.95 3.93
CA ILE A 407 32.18 -13.18 4.87
C ILE A 407 31.27 -12.20 4.10
N ILE A 408 31.81 -11.45 3.13
CA ILE A 408 31.02 -10.52 2.33
C ILE A 408 29.99 -11.29 1.49
N THR A 409 30.40 -12.36 0.81
CA THR A 409 29.50 -13.16 -0.03
C THR A 409 28.39 -13.79 0.80
N ASP A 410 28.72 -14.42 1.93
CA ASP A 410 27.74 -15.04 2.82
C ASP A 410 26.78 -13.99 3.38
N LEU A 411 27.25 -12.80 3.71
CA LEU A 411 26.39 -11.70 4.14
C LEU A 411 25.41 -11.24 3.03
N LEU A 412 25.87 -11.18 1.78
CA LEU A 412 25.00 -10.85 0.64
C LEU A 412 23.94 -11.93 0.41
N VAL A 413 24.37 -13.20 0.43
CA VAL A 413 23.52 -14.35 0.11
C VAL A 413 22.53 -14.65 1.23
N VAL A 414 22.92 -14.51 2.51
CA VAL A 414 22.01 -14.72 3.65
C VAL A 414 20.88 -13.69 3.68
N VAL A 415 21.15 -12.43 3.29
CA VAL A 415 20.10 -11.42 3.17
C VAL A 415 19.19 -11.73 1.99
N ALA A 416 19.76 -12.06 0.82
CA ALA A 416 18.98 -12.36 -0.37
C ALA A 416 18.17 -13.66 -0.28
N ALA A 417 18.66 -14.65 0.46
CA ALA A 417 18.00 -15.95 0.66
C ALA A 417 17.03 -15.96 1.86
N ALA A 418 16.74 -14.80 2.45
CA ALA A 418 16.04 -14.71 3.73
C ALA A 418 14.63 -15.35 3.71
N ASP A 419 13.97 -15.32 2.56
CA ASP A 419 12.63 -15.86 2.36
C ASP A 419 12.59 -17.32 1.86
N GLY A 420 13.77 -17.94 1.67
CA GLY A 420 13.94 -19.33 1.28
C GLY A 420 14.03 -19.60 -0.23
N GLU A 421 13.96 -18.59 -1.09
CA GLU A 421 14.18 -18.73 -2.54
C GLU A 421 15.13 -17.61 -3.03
N ILE A 422 16.07 -17.94 -3.92
CA ILE A 422 16.83 -16.92 -4.67
C ILE A 422 16.40 -17.05 -6.13
N ASP A 423 15.71 -16.05 -6.66
CA ASP A 423 15.26 -16.05 -8.05
C ASP A 423 16.37 -15.63 -9.03
N ASP A 424 16.16 -15.88 -10.33
CA ASP A 424 17.16 -15.60 -11.39
C ASP A 424 17.58 -14.11 -11.42
N LEU A 425 16.71 -13.21 -10.95
CA LEU A 425 16.94 -11.77 -10.93
C LEU A 425 17.78 -11.36 -9.71
N GLU A 426 17.53 -11.96 -8.55
CA GLU A 426 18.35 -11.85 -7.34
C GLU A 426 19.75 -12.43 -7.59
N GLN A 427 19.84 -13.57 -8.27
CA GLN A 427 21.11 -14.20 -8.62
C GLN A 427 21.94 -13.31 -9.57
N ALA A 428 21.32 -12.71 -10.57
CA ALA A 428 21.99 -11.77 -11.47
C ALA A 428 22.44 -10.49 -10.76
N ALA A 429 21.64 -9.98 -9.83
CA ALA A 429 21.95 -8.79 -9.03
C ALA A 429 23.11 -9.05 -8.04
N LEU A 430 23.12 -10.21 -7.37
CA LEU A 430 24.21 -10.66 -6.49
C LEU A 430 25.52 -10.84 -7.27
N GLY A 431 25.46 -11.47 -8.44
CA GLY A 431 26.61 -11.63 -9.33
C GLY A 431 27.18 -10.27 -9.78
N ALA A 432 26.33 -9.35 -10.24
CA ALA A 432 26.75 -8.01 -10.63
C ALA A 432 27.32 -7.19 -9.45
N ALA A 433 26.74 -7.35 -8.26
CA ALA A 433 27.27 -6.75 -7.04
C ALA A 433 28.68 -7.30 -6.75
N LEU A 434 28.86 -8.61 -6.64
CA LEU A 434 30.17 -9.23 -6.38
C LEU A 434 31.24 -8.85 -7.41
N SER A 435 30.90 -8.83 -8.70
CA SER A 435 31.82 -8.38 -9.76
C SER A 435 32.19 -6.90 -9.64
N THR A 436 31.25 -6.05 -9.19
CA THR A 436 31.54 -4.62 -8.94
C THR A 436 32.39 -4.42 -7.67
N LEU A 437 32.18 -5.27 -6.66
CA LEU A 437 32.80 -5.17 -5.35
C LEU A 437 34.29 -5.56 -5.34
N VAL A 438 34.68 -6.51 -6.18
CA VAL A 438 36.05 -7.04 -6.25
C VAL A 438 36.83 -6.46 -7.45
N GLY A 439 36.20 -5.57 -8.23
CA GLY A 439 36.75 -5.00 -9.46
C GLY A 439 36.87 -6.04 -10.58
N GLU A 440 37.73 -5.78 -11.59
CA GLU A 440 38.02 -6.72 -12.70
C GLU A 440 38.76 -8.01 -12.26
N SER A 441 38.83 -8.33 -10.97
CA SER A 441 39.63 -9.44 -10.45
C SER A 441 38.86 -10.74 -10.16
N LEU A 442 37.52 -10.71 -10.22
CA LEU A 442 36.68 -11.91 -10.30
C LEU A 442 35.96 -11.94 -11.64
N ASP A 443 36.08 -13.05 -12.38
CA ASP A 443 35.22 -13.29 -13.54
C ASP A 443 33.82 -13.75 -13.12
N ASP A 444 32.86 -13.66 -14.05
CA ASP A 444 31.44 -14.00 -13.78
C ASP A 444 31.25 -15.45 -13.30
N ASP A 445 32.14 -16.38 -13.70
CA ASP A 445 32.06 -17.79 -13.31
C ASP A 445 32.54 -17.98 -11.86
N GLN A 446 33.58 -17.27 -11.43
CA GLN A 446 34.07 -17.26 -10.04
C GLN A 446 33.07 -16.61 -9.08
N ALA A 447 32.41 -15.52 -9.50
CA ALA A 447 31.37 -14.88 -8.70
C ALA A 447 30.17 -15.83 -8.49
N ARG A 448 29.73 -16.52 -9.55
CA ARG A 448 28.65 -17.53 -9.48
C ARG A 448 29.01 -18.69 -8.57
N ALA A 449 30.20 -19.27 -8.75
CA ALA A 449 30.65 -20.40 -7.93
C ALA A 449 30.66 -20.08 -6.43
N ARG A 450 30.96 -18.84 -6.04
CA ARG A 450 30.91 -18.40 -4.65
C ARG A 450 29.50 -18.23 -4.11
N VAL A 451 28.59 -17.66 -4.90
CA VAL A 451 27.17 -17.58 -4.53
C VAL A 451 26.59 -18.97 -4.34
N ASP A 452 26.92 -19.90 -5.23
CA ASP A 452 26.49 -21.31 -5.13
C ASP A 452 27.04 -21.97 -3.86
N ALA A 453 28.32 -21.78 -3.54
CA ALA A 453 28.93 -22.31 -2.32
C ALA A 453 28.30 -21.73 -1.04
N ALA A 454 28.00 -20.44 -1.02
CA ALA A 454 27.28 -19.81 0.10
C ALA A 454 25.87 -20.39 0.26
N ARG A 455 25.19 -20.68 -0.85
CA ARG A 455 23.86 -21.30 -0.84
C ARG A 455 23.90 -22.73 -0.30
N GLU A 456 24.86 -23.53 -0.75
CA GLU A 456 25.07 -24.89 -0.23
C GLU A 456 25.32 -24.88 1.29
N ARG A 457 26.05 -23.89 1.81
CA ARG A 457 26.24 -23.72 3.26
C ARG A 457 24.94 -23.41 3.99
N ILE A 458 24.10 -22.52 3.45
CA ILE A 458 22.79 -22.16 4.02
C ILE A 458 21.84 -23.36 3.97
N GLU A 459 21.80 -24.09 2.87
CA GLU A 459 20.99 -25.32 2.71
C GLU A 459 21.41 -26.40 3.70
N ALA A 460 22.72 -26.56 3.94
CA ALA A 460 23.25 -27.60 4.83
C ALA A 460 23.10 -27.27 6.33
N SER A 461 23.29 -26.00 6.72
CA SER A 461 23.42 -25.59 8.13
C SER A 461 22.20 -24.82 8.67
N GLY A 462 21.33 -24.34 7.78
CA GLY A 462 20.23 -23.45 8.10
C GLY A 462 20.66 -21.98 8.16
N ILE A 463 19.79 -21.10 7.66
CA ILE A 463 20.07 -19.66 7.52
C ILE A 463 20.39 -18.95 8.85
N GLU A 464 19.73 -19.34 9.94
CA GLU A 464 19.98 -18.77 11.28
C GLU A 464 21.38 -19.11 11.78
N THR A 465 21.84 -20.36 11.58
CA THR A 465 23.18 -20.81 11.97
C THR A 465 24.27 -20.05 11.21
N VAL A 466 24.07 -19.85 9.90
CA VAL A 466 25.01 -19.05 9.08
C VAL A 466 25.00 -17.59 9.52
N THR A 467 23.82 -17.05 9.84
CA THR A 467 23.68 -15.67 10.34
C THR A 467 24.40 -15.47 11.68
N ASP A 468 24.29 -16.44 12.61
CA ASP A 468 24.98 -16.41 13.90
C ASP A 468 26.51 -16.40 13.72
N GLY A 469 27.03 -17.25 12.82
CA GLY A 469 28.47 -17.27 12.49
C GLY A 469 28.97 -15.98 11.84
N LEU A 470 28.16 -15.37 10.98
CA LEU A 470 28.47 -14.06 10.39
C LEU A 470 28.51 -12.95 11.43
N ALA A 471 27.55 -12.92 12.36
CA ALA A 471 27.52 -11.93 13.42
C ALA A 471 28.76 -12.04 14.33
N GLU A 472 29.19 -13.26 14.66
CA GLU A 472 30.41 -13.52 15.44
C GLU A 472 31.68 -13.06 14.70
N ALA A 473 31.77 -13.34 13.40
CA ALA A 473 32.89 -12.89 12.56
C ALA A 473 32.95 -11.35 12.47
N LEU A 474 31.79 -10.69 12.28
CA LEU A 474 31.69 -9.23 12.26
C LEU A 474 32.05 -8.62 13.62
N ALA A 475 31.61 -9.21 14.73
CA ALA A 475 31.92 -8.77 16.08
C ALA A 475 33.43 -8.86 16.37
N SER A 476 34.04 -10.00 16.05
CA SER A 476 35.47 -10.26 16.25
C SER A 476 36.35 -9.25 15.51
N SER A 477 35.91 -8.81 14.33
CA SER A 477 36.62 -7.84 13.49
C SER A 477 36.17 -6.39 13.70
N HIS A 478 35.35 -6.09 14.72
CA HIS A 478 34.80 -4.75 14.99
C HIS A 478 34.12 -4.13 13.75
N ALA A 479 33.44 -4.98 12.98
CA ALA A 479 32.87 -4.71 11.67
C ALA A 479 31.32 -4.79 11.65
N VAL A 480 30.69 -4.90 12.82
CA VAL A 480 29.23 -5.05 12.98
C VAL A 480 28.45 -3.94 12.28
N GLU A 481 28.76 -2.67 12.54
CA GLU A 481 28.04 -1.55 11.93
C GLU A 481 28.21 -1.51 10.39
N PRO A 482 29.43 -1.60 9.82
CA PRO A 482 29.61 -1.72 8.37
C PRO A 482 28.89 -2.93 7.76
N GLY A 483 28.89 -4.08 8.45
CA GLY A 483 28.19 -5.28 8.01
C GLY A 483 26.67 -5.06 7.96
N ILE A 484 26.09 -4.48 9.00
CA ILE A 484 24.65 -4.16 9.06
C ILE A 484 24.27 -3.13 7.99
N ARG A 485 25.10 -2.11 7.74
CA ARG A 485 24.87 -1.14 6.66
C ARG A 485 24.82 -1.81 5.30
N LEU A 486 25.75 -2.73 5.03
CA LEU A 486 25.76 -3.49 3.78
C LEU A 486 24.55 -4.41 3.66
N ALA A 487 24.25 -5.19 4.70
CA ALA A 487 23.07 -6.07 4.73
C ALA A 487 21.77 -5.30 4.50
N THR A 488 21.63 -4.13 5.15
CA THR A 488 20.50 -3.22 4.98
C THR A 488 20.41 -2.73 3.53
N ALA A 489 21.52 -2.26 2.93
CA ALA A 489 21.52 -1.76 1.57
C ALA A 489 21.12 -2.84 0.54
N ILE A 490 21.52 -4.09 0.80
CA ILE A 490 21.18 -5.23 -0.07
C ILE A 490 19.72 -5.63 0.06
N ALA A 491 19.16 -5.63 1.27
CA ALA A 491 17.72 -5.80 1.45
C ALA A 491 16.90 -4.69 0.73
N TYR A 492 17.48 -3.49 0.54
CA TYR A 492 16.86 -2.46 -0.29
C TYR A 492 16.98 -2.72 -1.81
N VAL A 493 17.88 -3.60 -2.27
CA VAL A 493 18.07 -3.91 -3.71
C VAL A 493 16.81 -4.53 -4.32
N ASN A 494 16.10 -5.41 -3.61
CA ASN A 494 15.06 -6.21 -4.26
C ASN A 494 13.61 -5.73 -4.09
N SER A 495 13.26 -4.92 -3.09
CA SER A 495 11.97 -4.19 -3.08
C SER A 495 11.76 -3.23 -1.90
N GLY A 496 12.86 -2.77 -1.29
CA GLY A 496 12.81 -2.37 0.11
C GLY A 496 12.86 -3.59 1.03
N ILE A 497 13.23 -3.39 2.28
CA ILE A 497 13.48 -4.49 3.23
C ILE A 497 12.15 -5.20 3.55
N ASP A 498 12.01 -6.45 3.13
CA ASP A 498 10.89 -7.30 3.51
C ASP A 498 11.04 -7.86 4.95
N LYS A 499 10.03 -8.56 5.47
CA LYS A 499 10.08 -9.06 6.86
C LYS A 499 11.17 -10.13 7.05
N ALA A 500 11.45 -10.95 6.05
CA ALA A 500 12.45 -11.99 6.13
C ALA A 500 13.85 -11.37 6.13
N GLU A 501 14.12 -10.45 5.21
CA GLU A 501 15.34 -9.66 5.15
C GLU A 501 15.54 -8.83 6.43
N ARG A 502 14.47 -8.18 6.93
CA ARG A 502 14.51 -7.43 8.19
C ARG A 502 14.84 -8.32 9.36
N ARG A 503 14.26 -9.53 9.42
CA ARG A 503 14.55 -10.51 10.47
C ARG A 503 16.03 -10.89 10.48
N ILE A 504 16.64 -11.10 9.32
CA ILE A 504 18.08 -11.38 9.19
C ILE A 504 18.91 -10.18 9.67
N VAL A 505 18.54 -8.97 9.27
CA VAL A 505 19.21 -7.73 9.72
C VAL A 505 19.10 -7.54 11.24
N ASP A 506 17.92 -7.76 11.83
CA ASP A 506 17.68 -7.70 13.27
C ASP A 506 18.47 -8.79 14.01
N LEU A 507 18.58 -10.00 13.43
CA LEU A 507 19.37 -11.10 13.98
C LEU A 507 20.86 -10.74 13.99
N LEU A 508 21.40 -10.26 12.87
CA LEU A 508 22.79 -9.78 12.77
C LEU A 508 23.08 -8.67 13.80
N ALA A 509 22.16 -7.73 13.96
CA ALA A 509 22.29 -6.63 14.92
C ALA A 509 22.28 -7.10 16.37
N SER A 510 21.30 -7.94 16.74
CA SER A 510 21.16 -8.45 18.11
C SER A 510 22.35 -9.33 18.52
N ARG A 511 22.83 -10.18 17.60
CA ARG A 511 24.00 -11.04 17.83
C ARG A 511 25.32 -10.28 17.83
N GLY A 512 25.40 -9.18 17.07
CA GLY A 512 26.52 -8.24 17.08
C GLY A 512 26.48 -7.21 18.22
N GLU A 513 25.58 -7.37 19.20
CA GLU A 513 25.40 -6.46 20.35
C GLU A 513 25.05 -5.01 19.98
N LEU A 514 24.42 -4.78 18.82
CA LEU A 514 23.94 -3.46 18.40
C LEU A 514 22.56 -3.16 19.00
N SER A 515 22.36 -1.96 19.56
CA SER A 515 21.06 -1.55 20.11
C SER A 515 20.00 -1.32 19.02
N ALA A 516 18.73 -1.53 19.36
CA ALA A 516 17.60 -1.31 18.44
C ALA A 516 17.55 0.14 17.92
N GLU A 517 17.84 1.13 18.78
CA GLU A 517 17.91 2.55 18.37
C GLU A 517 19.04 2.83 17.37
N ALA A 518 20.19 2.17 17.54
CA ALA A 518 21.30 2.29 16.61
C ALA A 518 20.99 1.60 15.27
N LEU A 519 20.31 0.46 15.31
CA LEU A 519 19.85 -0.25 14.12
C LEU A 519 18.87 0.60 13.31
N ASP A 520 17.85 1.17 13.95
CA ASP A 520 16.86 2.00 13.26
C ASP A 520 17.50 3.25 12.65
N ARG A 521 18.47 3.86 13.35
CA ARG A 521 19.28 4.95 12.79
C ARG A 521 20.05 4.51 11.55
N ILE A 522 20.74 3.37 11.59
CA ILE A 522 21.48 2.83 10.44
C ILE A 522 20.55 2.56 9.26
N VAL A 523 19.39 1.94 9.51
CA VAL A 523 18.39 1.64 8.47
C VAL A 523 17.90 2.92 7.81
N GLN A 524 17.64 3.96 8.59
CA GLN A 524 17.21 5.26 8.07
C GLN A 524 18.32 5.95 7.27
N GLU A 525 19.56 5.95 7.75
CA GLU A 525 20.69 6.57 7.05
C GLU A 525 21.00 5.89 5.70
N VAL A 526 20.97 4.56 5.66
CA VAL A 526 21.18 3.79 4.41
C VAL A 526 20.05 4.07 3.43
N ARG A 527 18.80 4.12 3.92
CA ARG A 527 17.65 4.49 3.11
C ARG A 527 17.81 5.89 2.52
N ASP A 528 18.14 6.88 3.35
CA ASP A 528 18.32 8.27 2.92
C ASP A 528 19.45 8.38 1.88
N ALA A 529 20.53 7.61 2.04
CA ALA A 529 21.64 7.55 1.08
C ALA A 529 21.23 6.95 -0.28
N ILE A 530 20.39 5.91 -0.28
CA ILE A 530 19.85 5.30 -1.51
C ILE A 530 18.84 6.24 -2.18
N GLU A 531 18.05 6.96 -1.39
CA GLU A 531 17.04 7.92 -1.89
C GLU A 531 17.65 9.26 -2.33
N ALA A 532 18.88 9.58 -1.93
CA ALA A 532 19.62 10.77 -2.36
C ALA A 532 19.99 10.71 -3.86
N LYS A 533 19.84 11.83 -4.56
CA LYS A 533 19.96 11.96 -6.03
C LYS A 533 21.38 11.88 -6.56
#